data_AF-A0A2V9HCC8-F1
#
_entry.id   AF-A0A2V9HCC8-F1
#
_cell.length_a   1.000
_cell.length_b   1.000
_cell.length_c   1.000
_cell.angle_alpha   90.00
_cell.angle_beta   90.00
_cell.angle_gamma   90.00
#
_symmetry.space_group_name_H-M   'P 1'
#
loop_
_entity.id
_entity.type
_entity.pdbx_description
1 polymer ?
#
loop_
_entity_poly.entity_id
_entity_poly.type
_entity_poly.pdbx_seq_one_letter_code
_entity_poly.pdbx_strand_id
1 'polypeptide(L)'
;QAVLSVLRLVPESNQKDAAASLAPMIEGLRRFGEEQTSRVRRAIDRRARELGLQAPVQSIAVLDTQRDKAARIVVKRKRFGTLPLDDMPTDQREGYPSGAWDSIPITALYWCDGHRNLAEVIHLTRMELGLTDFDFVGYFRFLRKHGYVDFLSE
;
A
#
# COMPACT_ATOMS: atom_id res chain seq x y z
N GLN A 1 2.14 -6.69 10.33
CA GLN A 1 2.47 -5.58 11.27
C GLN A 1 1.77 -5.69 12.63
N ALA A 2 0.59 -6.30 12.75
CA ALA A 2 -0.14 -6.39 14.03
C ALA A 2 0.65 -7.05 15.17
N VAL A 3 1.33 -8.19 14.94
CA VAL A 3 2.10 -8.89 15.99
C VAL A 3 3.27 -8.04 16.51
N LEU A 4 3.96 -7.33 15.63
CA LEU A 4 5.11 -6.48 16.01
C LEU A 4 4.69 -5.19 16.72
N SER A 5 3.41 -4.81 16.71
CA SER A 5 2.94 -3.61 17.41
C SER A 5 3.12 -3.73 18.92
N VAL A 6 3.15 -4.97 19.45
CA VAL A 6 3.42 -5.26 20.87
C VAL A 6 4.75 -4.70 21.33
N LEU A 7 5.75 -4.60 20.44
CA LEU A 7 7.05 -4.00 20.77
C LEU A 7 6.94 -2.54 21.20
N ARG A 8 5.89 -1.82 20.78
CA ARG A 8 5.64 -0.43 21.19
C ARG A 8 5.11 -0.31 22.62
N LEU A 9 4.65 -1.41 23.21
CA LEU A 9 4.11 -1.46 24.57
C LEU A 9 5.15 -1.88 25.61
N VAL A 10 6.35 -2.26 25.16
CA VAL A 10 7.42 -2.81 26.00
C VAL A 10 8.56 -1.79 26.11
N PRO A 11 9.17 -1.59 27.30
CA PRO A 11 10.34 -0.73 27.45
C PRO A 11 11.48 -1.12 26.50
N GLU A 12 12.24 -0.15 26.01
CA GLU A 12 13.33 -0.36 25.04
C GLU A 12 14.34 -1.43 25.50
N SER A 13 14.64 -1.48 26.80
CA SER A 13 15.53 -2.48 27.41
C SER A 13 15.09 -3.93 27.16
N ASN A 14 13.80 -4.16 26.98
CA ASN A 14 13.20 -5.48 26.87
C ASN A 14 12.68 -5.79 25.45
N GLN A 15 12.79 -4.83 24.52
CA GLN A 15 12.28 -5.01 23.15
C GLN A 15 12.97 -6.15 22.41
N LYS A 16 14.27 -6.38 22.64
CA LYS A 16 15.02 -7.46 21.99
C LYS A 16 14.47 -8.83 22.39
N ASP A 17 14.22 -9.04 23.68
CA ASP A 17 13.71 -10.30 24.20
C ASP A 17 12.24 -10.51 23.80
N ALA A 18 11.44 -9.44 23.79
CA ALA A 18 10.08 -9.47 23.26
C ALA A 18 10.05 -9.79 21.75
N ALA A 19 10.98 -9.24 20.96
CA ALA A 19 11.08 -9.57 19.54
C ALA A 19 11.44 -11.05 19.34
N ALA A 20 12.37 -11.58 20.14
CA ALA A 20 12.76 -12.99 20.09
C ALA A 20 11.59 -13.92 20.44
N SER A 21 10.77 -13.57 21.44
CA SER A 21 9.60 -14.38 21.83
C SER A 21 8.47 -14.36 20.78
N LEU A 22 8.35 -13.27 20.01
CA LEU A 22 7.38 -13.14 18.92
C LEU A 22 7.83 -13.82 17.61
N ALA A 23 9.12 -14.11 17.45
CA ALA A 23 9.67 -14.66 16.20
C ALA A 23 8.97 -15.96 15.73
N PRO A 24 8.66 -16.94 16.59
CA PRO A 24 7.93 -18.15 16.18
C PRO A 24 6.52 -17.86 15.64
N MET A 25 5.82 -16.86 16.21
CA MET A 25 4.48 -16.46 15.75
C MET A 25 4.54 -15.79 14.38
N ILE A 26 5.54 -14.92 14.16
CA ILE A 26 5.79 -14.28 12.86
C ILE A 26 6.08 -15.34 11.80
N GLU A 27 6.93 -16.31 12.13
CA GLU A 27 7.26 -17.43 11.25
C GLU A 27 6.05 -18.32 10.95
N GLY A 28 5.21 -18.58 11.97
CA GLY A 28 3.93 -19.28 11.78
C GLY A 28 3.00 -18.56 10.80
N LEU A 29 2.88 -17.23 10.91
CA LEU A 29 2.08 -16.42 9.98
C LEU A 29 2.64 -16.46 8.56
N ARG A 30 3.96 -16.37 8.40
CA ARG A 30 4.62 -16.48 7.09
C ARG A 30 4.29 -17.82 6.44
N ARG A 31 4.49 -18.92 7.17
CA ARG A 31 4.22 -20.28 6.69
C ARG A 31 2.76 -20.47 6.32
N PHE A 32 1.84 -20.01 7.17
CA PHE A 32 0.42 -20.07 6.89
C PHE A 32 0.06 -19.33 5.59
N GLY A 33 0.63 -18.14 5.37
CA GLY A 33 0.46 -17.39 4.13
C GLY A 33 0.95 -18.16 2.89
N GLU A 34 2.10 -18.83 2.99
CA GLU A 34 2.65 -19.67 1.92
C GLU A 34 1.77 -20.90 1.63
N GLU A 35 1.24 -21.53 2.67
CA GLU A 35 0.31 -22.66 2.56
C GLU A 35 -0.99 -22.26 1.87
N GLN A 36 -1.60 -21.13 2.28
CA GLN A 36 -2.82 -20.64 1.65
C GLN A 36 -2.58 -20.23 0.19
N THR A 37 -1.47 -19.54 -0.09
CA THR A 37 -1.08 -19.18 -1.47
C THR A 37 -0.93 -20.43 -2.33
N SER A 38 -0.23 -21.44 -1.82
CA SER A 38 -0.06 -22.73 -2.49
C SER A 38 -1.40 -23.43 -2.72
N ARG A 39 -2.33 -23.37 -1.76
CA ARG A 39 -3.68 -23.93 -1.89
C ARG A 39 -4.45 -23.29 -3.04
N VAL A 40 -4.42 -21.95 -3.14
CA VAL A 40 -5.10 -21.20 -4.20
C VAL A 40 -4.49 -21.55 -5.57
N ARG A 41 -3.15 -21.55 -5.70
CA ARG A 41 -2.47 -21.93 -6.94
C ARG A 41 -2.87 -23.32 -7.43
N ARG A 42 -2.86 -24.32 -6.53
CA ARG A 42 -3.31 -25.69 -6.87
C ARG A 42 -4.77 -25.74 -7.34
N ALA A 43 -5.65 -24.96 -6.74
CA ALA A 43 -7.06 -24.89 -7.14
C ALA A 43 -7.21 -24.28 -8.54
N ILE A 44 -6.45 -23.21 -8.84
CA ILE A 44 -6.40 -22.58 -10.16
C ILE A 44 -5.89 -23.58 -11.21
N ASP A 45 -4.76 -24.24 -10.97
CA ASP A 45 -4.17 -25.20 -11.92
C ASP A 45 -5.10 -26.39 -12.19
N ARG A 46 -5.79 -26.87 -11.15
CA ARG A 46 -6.80 -27.92 -11.31
C ARG A 46 -7.92 -27.45 -12.23
N ARG A 47 -8.47 -26.25 -12.00
CA ARG A 47 -9.54 -25.68 -12.82
C ARG A 47 -9.08 -25.44 -14.26
N ALA A 48 -7.84 -24.99 -14.46
CA ALA A 48 -7.27 -24.80 -15.78
C ALA A 48 -7.21 -26.11 -16.58
N ARG A 49 -6.77 -27.20 -15.95
CA ARG A 49 -6.75 -28.54 -16.56
C ARG A 49 -8.15 -29.04 -16.92
N GLU A 50 -9.14 -28.83 -16.06
CA GLU A 50 -10.55 -29.17 -16.35
C GLU A 50 -11.09 -28.41 -17.58
N LEU A 51 -10.56 -27.21 -17.86
CA LEU A 51 -10.89 -26.40 -19.04
C LEU A 51 -10.01 -26.71 -20.26
N GLY A 52 -9.15 -27.72 -20.19
CA GLY A 52 -8.27 -28.14 -21.29
C GLY A 52 -6.98 -27.32 -21.43
N LEU A 53 -6.66 -26.44 -20.48
CA LEU A 53 -5.40 -25.70 -20.48
C LEU A 53 -4.26 -26.59 -19.93
N GLN A 54 -3.21 -26.74 -20.73
CA GLN A 54 -2.05 -27.58 -20.43
C GLN A 54 -0.93 -26.83 -19.68
N ALA A 55 -0.90 -25.50 -19.78
CA ALA A 55 0.11 -24.65 -19.16
C ALA A 55 -0.34 -24.12 -17.79
N PRO A 56 0.57 -23.93 -16.82
CA PRO A 56 0.27 -23.24 -15.58
C PRO A 56 -0.30 -21.85 -15.82
N VAL A 57 -1.36 -21.49 -15.10
CA VAL A 57 -1.97 -20.16 -15.22
C VAL A 57 -1.04 -19.13 -14.60
N GLN A 58 -0.62 -18.16 -15.41
CA GLN A 58 0.18 -17.03 -14.95
C GLN A 58 -0.72 -15.86 -14.55
N SER A 59 -0.31 -15.11 -13.51
CA SER A 59 -0.95 -13.84 -13.19
C SER A 59 -0.73 -12.87 -14.34
N ILE A 60 -1.78 -12.17 -14.77
CA ILE A 60 -1.65 -11.06 -15.69
C ILE A 60 -0.92 -9.93 -14.96
N ALA A 61 0.28 -9.59 -15.43
CA ALA A 61 0.99 -8.43 -14.92
C ALA A 61 0.20 -7.18 -15.32
N VAL A 62 -0.29 -6.44 -14.34
CA VAL A 62 -0.88 -5.12 -14.59
C VAL A 62 0.26 -4.20 -15.02
N LEU A 63 0.14 -3.61 -16.20
CA LEU A 63 1.07 -2.60 -16.67
C LEU A 63 0.95 -1.37 -15.77
N ASP A 64 1.91 -1.21 -14.86
CA ASP A 64 1.94 -0.06 -13.96
C ASP A 64 2.80 1.05 -14.57
N THR A 65 2.17 1.89 -15.38
CA THR A 65 2.80 2.99 -16.11
C THR A 65 3.40 4.06 -15.19
N GLN A 66 2.98 4.10 -13.92
CA GLN A 66 3.46 5.06 -12.92
C GLN A 66 4.62 4.51 -12.09
N ARG A 67 4.92 3.21 -12.17
CA ARG A 67 5.83 2.51 -11.24
C ARG A 67 7.20 3.14 -11.12
N ASP A 68 7.86 3.42 -12.25
CA ASP A 68 9.24 3.93 -12.23
C ASP A 68 9.35 5.32 -11.62
N LYS A 69 8.33 6.17 -11.83
CA LYS A 69 8.26 7.50 -11.21
C LYS A 69 7.89 7.38 -9.73
N ALA A 70 6.91 6.54 -9.40
CA ALA A 70 6.43 6.33 -8.05
C ALA A 70 7.51 5.71 -7.13
N ALA A 71 8.37 4.84 -7.66
CA ALA A 71 9.43 4.19 -6.90
C ALA A 71 10.49 5.17 -6.33
N ARG A 72 10.58 6.38 -6.89
CA ARG A 72 11.54 7.42 -6.44
C ARG A 72 10.97 8.38 -5.42
N ILE A 73 9.64 8.40 -5.25
CA ILE A 73 8.95 9.39 -4.43
C ILE A 73 8.68 8.81 -3.05
N VAL A 74 9.19 9.43 -1.99
CA VAL A 74 8.78 9.11 -0.61
C VAL A 74 7.95 10.29 -0.08
N VAL A 75 6.67 10.03 0.21
CA VAL A 75 5.73 11.06 0.66
C VAL A 75 5.66 11.12 2.18
N LYS A 76 5.82 12.33 2.73
CA LYS A 76 5.56 12.64 4.14
C LYS A 76 4.37 13.58 4.26
N ARG A 77 3.38 13.20 5.06
CA ARG A 77 2.19 14.04 5.31
C ARG A 77 2.51 15.12 6.33
N LYS A 78 1.92 16.31 6.14
CA LYS A 78 2.05 17.41 7.12
C LYS A 78 1.00 17.37 8.23
N ARG A 79 -0.11 16.68 8.02
CA ARG A 79 -1.21 16.56 8.99
C ARG A 79 -1.63 15.11 9.15
N PHE A 80 -2.13 14.79 10.34
CA PHE A 80 -2.81 13.52 10.61
C PHE A 80 -4.31 13.67 10.33
N GLY A 81 -4.94 12.58 9.86
CA GLY A 81 -6.36 12.55 9.55
C GLY A 81 -6.66 12.68 8.05
N THR A 82 -7.92 12.97 7.75
CA THR A 82 -8.40 13.18 6.39
C THR A 82 -7.89 14.49 5.79
N LEU A 83 -7.87 14.57 4.46
CA LEU A 83 -7.45 15.77 3.74
C LEU A 83 -8.61 16.35 2.93
N PRO A 84 -9.44 17.23 3.52
CA PRO A 84 -10.69 17.66 2.90
C PRO A 84 -10.52 18.66 1.75
N LEU A 85 -9.40 19.41 1.71
CA LEU A 85 -9.11 20.49 0.74
C LEU A 85 -10.07 21.69 0.85
N ASP A 86 -10.68 21.92 2.02
CA ASP A 86 -11.67 22.98 2.24
C ASP A 86 -11.08 24.40 2.13
N ASP A 87 -9.77 24.53 2.28
CA ASP A 87 -9.02 25.77 2.08
C ASP A 87 -8.74 26.09 0.60
N MET A 88 -9.17 25.21 -0.31
CA MET A 88 -8.96 25.35 -1.75
C MET A 88 -10.29 25.35 -2.53
N PRO A 89 -10.54 26.40 -3.35
CA PRO A 89 -11.63 26.41 -4.32
C PRO A 89 -11.58 25.21 -5.27
N THR A 90 -12.75 24.67 -5.65
CA THR A 90 -12.84 23.43 -6.45
C THR A 90 -12.15 23.52 -7.81
N ASP A 91 -12.16 24.69 -8.45
CA ASP A 91 -11.49 24.98 -9.71
C ASP A 91 -9.97 24.88 -9.62
N GLN A 92 -9.40 25.07 -8.42
CA GLN A 92 -7.96 24.95 -8.18
C GLN A 92 -7.51 23.51 -7.87
N ARG A 93 -8.44 22.55 -7.76
CA ARG A 93 -8.13 21.14 -7.42
C ARG A 93 -7.61 20.32 -8.60
N GLU A 94 -7.48 20.90 -9.79
CA GLU A 94 -7.00 20.24 -11.01
C GLU A 94 -7.78 18.95 -11.38
N GLY A 95 -9.04 18.86 -10.94
CA GLY A 95 -9.89 17.67 -11.11
C GLY A 95 -9.63 16.54 -10.10
N TYR A 96 -8.71 16.71 -9.15
CA TYR A 96 -8.44 15.71 -8.13
C TYR A 96 -9.48 15.72 -7.00
N PRO A 97 -9.85 14.52 -6.49
CA PRO A 97 -10.82 14.40 -5.42
C PRO A 97 -10.24 14.81 -4.06
N SER A 98 -11.15 15.11 -3.14
CA SER A 98 -10.84 15.32 -1.73
C SER A 98 -10.48 14.00 -1.06
N GLY A 99 -9.36 13.98 -0.34
CA GLY A 99 -8.94 12.86 0.50
C GLY A 99 -9.81 12.69 1.75
N ALA A 100 -10.88 13.45 1.96
CA ALA A 100 -11.86 13.20 3.02
C ALA A 100 -13.08 12.40 2.55
N TRP A 101 -13.36 12.40 1.24
CA TRP A 101 -14.62 11.90 0.68
C TRP A 101 -14.43 10.81 -0.37
N ASP A 102 -13.20 10.57 -0.83
CA ASP A 102 -12.86 9.53 -1.79
C ASP A 102 -11.93 8.48 -1.15
N SER A 103 -12.31 7.21 -1.29
CA SER A 103 -11.64 6.06 -0.68
C SER A 103 -10.21 5.85 -1.20
N ILE A 104 -9.93 6.13 -2.48
CA ILE A 104 -8.61 5.87 -3.07
C ILE A 104 -7.53 6.80 -2.49
N PRO A 105 -7.67 8.15 -2.58
CA PRO A 105 -6.67 9.06 -2.04
C PRO A 105 -6.56 8.97 -0.53
N ILE A 106 -7.65 8.74 0.22
CA ILE A 106 -7.56 8.61 1.68
C ILE A 106 -6.75 7.37 2.08
N THR A 107 -7.00 6.22 1.46
CA THR A 107 -6.24 4.99 1.73
C THR A 107 -4.78 5.17 1.33
N ALA A 108 -4.50 5.76 0.16
CA ALA A 108 -3.12 6.07 -0.25
C ALA A 108 -2.42 6.99 0.76
N LEU A 109 -3.08 8.05 1.22
CA LEU A 109 -2.57 8.95 2.24
C LEU A 109 -2.28 8.23 3.56
N TYR A 110 -3.06 7.23 3.97
CA TYR A 110 -2.75 6.48 5.19
C TYR A 110 -1.51 5.61 5.10
N TRP A 111 -1.14 5.17 3.89
CA TRP A 111 0.08 4.40 3.66
C TRP A 111 1.35 5.27 3.57
N CYS A 112 1.21 6.60 3.41
CA CYS A 112 2.31 7.55 3.37
C CYS A 112 2.85 7.86 4.78
N ASP A 113 3.84 7.10 5.22
CA ASP A 113 4.49 7.22 6.54
C ASP A 113 5.87 7.90 6.51
N GLY A 114 6.27 8.47 5.36
CA GLY A 114 7.59 9.06 5.16
C GLY A 114 8.73 8.05 5.02
N HIS A 115 8.45 6.75 4.93
CA HIS A 115 9.46 5.72 4.72
C HIS A 115 9.21 4.92 3.44
N ARG A 116 7.95 4.56 3.17
CA ARG A 116 7.58 3.86 1.94
C ARG A 116 7.67 4.77 0.72
N ASN A 117 8.16 4.22 -0.38
CA ASN A 117 8.04 4.91 -1.66
C ASN A 117 6.59 4.82 -2.19
N LEU A 118 6.26 5.66 -3.16
CA LEU A 118 4.91 5.77 -3.68
C LEU A 118 4.49 4.50 -4.45
N ALA A 119 5.43 3.74 -5.02
CA ALA A 119 5.10 2.45 -5.65
C ALA A 119 4.61 1.42 -4.62
N GLU A 120 5.20 1.39 -3.42
CA GLU A 120 4.73 0.56 -2.31
C GLU A 120 3.36 1.03 -1.80
N VAL A 121 3.16 2.35 -1.70
CA VAL A 121 1.86 2.93 -1.33
C VAL A 121 0.77 2.51 -2.32
N ILE A 122 1.02 2.66 -3.62
CA ILE A 122 0.09 2.24 -4.68
C ILE A 122 -0.23 0.75 -4.58
N HIS A 123 0.79 -0.08 -4.34
CA HIS A 123 0.60 -1.51 -4.17
C HIS A 123 -0.32 -1.82 -2.98
N LEU A 124 -0.08 -1.20 -1.82
CA LEU A 124 -0.90 -1.39 -0.62
C LEU A 124 -2.34 -0.89 -0.81
N THR A 125 -2.52 0.27 -1.43
CA THR A 125 -3.86 0.78 -1.78
C THR A 125 -4.61 -0.19 -2.69
N ARG A 126 -3.95 -0.75 -3.71
CA ARG A 126 -4.57 -1.73 -4.62
C ARG A 126 -4.86 -3.07 -3.96
N MET A 127 -4.05 -3.48 -2.99
CA MET A 127 -4.33 -4.68 -2.18
C MET A 127 -5.58 -4.52 -1.33
N GLU A 128 -5.91 -3.28 -0.92
CA GLU A 128 -7.07 -2.99 -0.07
C GLU A 128 -8.34 -2.72 -0.89
N LEU A 129 -8.23 -1.92 -1.95
CA LEU A 129 -9.38 -1.41 -2.70
C LEU A 129 -9.55 -2.04 -4.10
N GLY A 130 -8.61 -2.89 -4.52
CA GLY A 130 -8.56 -3.45 -5.86
C GLY A 130 -7.83 -2.56 -6.87
N LEU A 131 -7.85 -2.96 -8.14
CA LEU A 131 -7.20 -2.22 -9.22
C LEU A 131 -7.94 -0.89 -9.49
N THR A 132 -7.16 0.14 -9.80
CA THR A 132 -7.66 1.49 -10.13
C THR A 132 -6.75 2.14 -11.15
N ASP A 133 -7.36 3.00 -11.98
CA ASP A 133 -6.73 3.90 -12.96
C ASP A 133 -6.34 5.26 -12.37
N PHE A 134 -6.48 5.45 -11.06
CA PHE A 134 -6.14 6.69 -10.36
C PHE A 134 -4.70 7.15 -10.63
N ASP A 135 -4.53 8.44 -10.92
CA ASP A 135 -3.23 9.08 -11.12
C ASP A 135 -2.61 9.45 -9.77
N PHE A 136 -1.98 8.47 -9.12
CA PHE A 136 -1.31 8.66 -7.83
C PHE A 136 -0.16 9.65 -7.93
N VAL A 137 0.69 9.54 -8.95
CA VAL A 137 1.86 10.41 -9.11
C VAL A 137 1.42 11.86 -9.29
N GLY A 138 0.43 12.12 -10.14
CA GLY A 138 -0.11 13.46 -10.31
C GLY A 138 -0.81 13.98 -9.05
N TYR A 139 -1.62 13.15 -8.39
CA TYR A 139 -2.30 13.53 -7.14
C TYR A 139 -1.32 13.98 -6.06
N PHE A 140 -0.26 13.20 -5.80
CA PHE A 140 0.72 13.56 -4.77
C PHE A 140 1.58 14.77 -5.16
N ARG A 141 1.80 15.00 -6.46
CA ARG A 141 2.44 16.24 -6.94
C ARG A 141 1.55 17.46 -6.76
N PHE A 142 0.25 17.33 -7.05
CA PHE A 142 -0.75 18.35 -6.73
C PHE A 142 -0.75 18.66 -5.23
N LEU A 143 -0.83 17.64 -4.37
CA LEU A 143 -0.80 17.84 -2.92
C LEU A 143 0.49 18.53 -2.45
N ARG A 144 1.64 18.18 -3.02
CA ARG A 144 2.93 18.82 -2.70
C ARG A 144 2.95 20.28 -3.14
N LYS A 145 2.50 20.58 -4.36
CA LYS A 145 2.43 21.93 -4.93
C LYS A 145 1.63 22.88 -4.04
N HIS A 146 0.54 22.37 -3.46
CA HIS A 146 -0.31 23.13 -2.53
C HIS A 146 0.09 22.96 -1.06
N GLY A 147 1.22 22.31 -0.80
CA GLY A 147 1.85 22.27 0.52
C GLY A 147 1.21 21.35 1.54
N TYR A 148 0.38 20.38 1.14
CA TYR A 148 -0.24 19.40 2.05
C TYR A 148 0.67 18.23 2.43
N VAL A 149 1.63 17.91 1.55
CA VAL A 149 2.63 16.85 1.74
C VAL A 149 4.02 17.35 1.33
N ASP A 150 5.05 16.67 1.81
CA ASP A 150 6.44 16.86 1.39
C ASP A 150 6.96 15.60 0.70
N PHE A 151 7.90 15.76 -0.24
CA PHE A 151 8.64 14.65 -0.82
C PHE A 151 10.03 14.60 -0.18
N LEU A 152 10.36 13.46 0.43
CA LEU A 152 11.67 13.23 1.06
C LEU A 152 12.72 12.72 0.06
N SER A 153 12.26 12.19 -1.09
CA SER A 153 13.05 11.81 -2.26
C SER A 153 12.17 11.92 -3.52
N GLU A 154 12.78 12.17 -4.70
CA GLU A 154 12.15 12.17 -6.04
C GLU A 154 13.18 11.92 -7.16
#